data_AF-A0A9W8CZQ2-F1
#
_entry.id   AF-A0A9W8CZQ2-F1
#
_cell.length_a   1.000
_cell.length_b   1.000
_cell.length_c   1.000
_cell.angle_alpha   90.00
_cell.angle_beta   90.00
_cell.angle_gamma   90.00
#
_symmetry.space_group_name_H-M   'P 1'
#
loop_
_entity.id
_entity.type
_entity.pdbx_description
1 polymer ?
#
loop_
_entity_poly.entity_id
_entity_poly.type
_entity_poly.pdbx_seq_one_letter_code
_entity_poly.pdbx_strand_id
1 'polypeptide(L)'
;MPKLRFPKLGRMAMSGCPADCTILSRGIFPQSMRRIALLGAAHAAVLLANTALNAVDELTLTVVTADGGRCSSADFMRATNLLFGSTCARTTSTLSLCESVALVDPAEIAWHSLGKLTINDGTDASVLLAIMGKATSITELVAFHISIDMTPCTVSRLLTTRDTQLLLLGSGIERLRISYAEGTDIETDGLHFSAFIMAKLCRLKLATFEGLSHPTMKEISIVEVGSRRYRVRTGLAGSVGGYSSRFQEPQGGDGPSAARQGKSERLSINVPRQLHKFLIGSGGSTIEWLREQSRAKITVPAERSKSDMVVVEGLPDERTKAQVLIAQIVDANISKVPYTHFVSIPIADQAVQRKVGEFQRDAEGGLLRAVASSSFVRPGSLHITLGMLRLLTPADVAEAVKLLKSLEEDIRQLLGSRPLVVKIGQLAAMESDPAKARVIYARAEDFEDQDKGRLQRLCYFVRDRFDREGYIDEKRELKIHVSLVRAKPARGSEASGAETDGGFTVNAAPLLREFGALSFGVSRLGQVQIARRFRHTENGAYESDGSVPLP
;
A
#
# COMPACT_ATOMS: atom_id res chain seq x y z
N MET A 1 45.58 30.82 -36.23
CA MET A 1 45.27 29.44 -36.67
C MET A 1 43.90 29.42 -37.35
N PRO A 2 43.75 28.72 -38.48
CA PRO A 2 42.46 28.64 -39.19
C PRO A 2 41.41 27.91 -38.35
N LYS A 3 40.18 28.43 -38.34
CA LYS A 3 39.03 27.78 -37.69
C LYS A 3 38.62 26.56 -38.51
N LEU A 4 38.61 25.37 -37.91
CA LEU A 4 38.14 24.15 -38.55
C LEU A 4 36.61 24.20 -38.73
N ARG A 5 36.12 23.90 -39.94
CA ARG A 5 34.69 23.91 -40.28
C ARG A 5 34.17 22.48 -40.39
N PHE A 6 33.05 22.19 -39.73
CA PHE A 6 32.40 20.87 -39.72
C PHE A 6 31.01 20.91 -40.38
N PRO A 7 30.88 21.17 -41.70
CA PRO A 7 29.60 21.50 -42.33
C PRO A 7 28.55 20.39 -42.36
N LYS A 8 28.93 19.12 -42.15
CA LYS A 8 28.03 17.94 -42.24
C LYS A 8 28.05 17.06 -40.98
N LEU A 9 28.55 17.57 -39.85
CA LEU A 9 28.65 16.78 -38.63
C LEU A 9 27.26 16.55 -38.03
N GLY A 10 26.75 15.32 -38.12
CA GLY A 10 25.42 14.98 -37.62
C GLY A 10 25.40 14.42 -36.19
N ARG A 11 26.50 13.82 -35.72
CA ARG A 11 26.64 13.24 -34.38
C ARG A 11 28.03 13.50 -33.84
N MET A 12 28.12 13.85 -32.56
CA MET A 12 29.40 14.07 -31.88
C MET A 12 29.35 13.44 -30.49
N ALA A 13 30.41 12.70 -30.14
CA ALA A 13 30.61 12.17 -28.80
C ALA A 13 32.03 12.51 -28.36
N MET A 14 32.16 13.05 -27.15
CA MET A 14 33.45 13.44 -26.59
C MET A 14 33.64 12.81 -25.21
N SER A 15 34.76 12.11 -25.04
CA SER A 15 35.21 11.52 -23.78
C SER A 15 36.60 12.06 -23.44
N GLY A 16 36.79 12.62 -22.24
CA GLY A 16 38.06 13.22 -21.78
C GLY A 16 38.06 14.75 -21.77
N CYS A 17 39.12 15.38 -21.25
CA CYS A 17 39.21 16.83 -20.99
C CYS A 17 39.26 17.67 -22.29
N PRO A 18 38.20 18.41 -22.66
CA PRO A 18 38.16 19.30 -23.82
C PRO A 18 39.01 20.58 -23.68
N ALA A 19 39.48 20.95 -22.47
CA ALA A 19 40.25 22.18 -22.26
C ALA A 19 41.52 22.24 -23.13
N ASP A 20 42.14 21.08 -23.36
CA ASP A 20 43.36 20.97 -24.16
C ASP A 20 43.06 20.88 -25.66
N CYS A 21 41.80 20.72 -26.06
CA CYS A 21 41.39 20.66 -27.45
C CYS A 21 40.99 22.05 -27.99
N THR A 22 41.99 22.92 -28.15
CA THR A 22 41.85 24.28 -28.73
C THR A 22 41.21 24.30 -30.12
N ILE A 23 41.22 23.17 -30.82
CA ILE A 23 40.60 22.95 -32.12
C ILE A 23 39.07 23.03 -32.01
N LEU A 24 38.48 22.38 -31.01
CA LEU A 24 37.02 22.26 -30.90
C LEU A 24 36.39 23.53 -30.31
N SER A 25 37.06 24.19 -29.37
CA SER A 25 36.59 25.46 -28.80
C SER A 25 36.54 26.61 -29.82
N ARG A 26 37.25 26.48 -30.95
CA ARG A 26 37.28 27.47 -32.05
C ARG A 26 36.69 26.94 -33.36
N GLY A 27 36.14 25.73 -33.35
CA GLY A 27 35.52 25.10 -34.51
C GLY A 27 34.20 25.75 -34.91
N ILE A 28 33.89 25.77 -36.21
CA ILE A 28 32.58 26.21 -36.73
C ILE A 28 31.75 24.96 -37.02
N PHE A 29 30.69 24.79 -36.25
CA PHE A 29 29.78 23.64 -36.30
C PHE A 29 28.52 23.97 -37.10
N PRO A 30 27.78 22.95 -37.60
CA PRO A 30 26.52 23.20 -38.29
C PRO A 30 25.46 23.67 -37.30
N GLN A 31 24.53 24.52 -37.72
CA GLN A 31 23.48 25.08 -36.86
C GLN A 31 22.54 24.02 -36.27
N SER A 32 22.47 22.84 -36.91
CA SER A 32 21.67 21.70 -36.47
C SER A 32 22.49 20.42 -36.41
N MET A 33 22.32 19.64 -35.33
CA MET A 33 22.93 18.32 -35.15
C MET A 33 21.92 17.33 -34.58
N ARG A 34 22.03 16.04 -34.95
CA ARG A 34 21.12 14.99 -34.46
C ARG A 34 21.44 14.58 -33.02
N ARG A 35 22.73 14.46 -32.65
CA ARG A 35 23.10 14.04 -31.29
C ARG A 35 24.44 14.62 -30.86
N ILE A 36 24.50 15.12 -29.63
CA ILE A 36 25.76 15.51 -28.98
C ILE A 36 25.83 14.82 -27.62
N ALA A 37 26.93 14.12 -27.35
CA ALA A 37 27.21 13.49 -26.06
C ALA A 37 28.53 14.05 -25.48
N LEU A 38 28.47 14.68 -24.31
CA LEU A 38 29.63 15.30 -23.65
C LEU A 38 29.85 14.68 -22.28
N LEU A 39 31.09 14.29 -22.00
CA LEU A 39 31.54 13.79 -20.69
C LEU A 39 32.36 14.88 -19.97
N GLY A 40 31.88 15.37 -18.82
CA GLY A 40 32.55 16.35 -17.93
C GLY A 40 31.94 17.77 -17.94
N ALA A 41 31.47 18.25 -16.79
CA ALA A 41 30.68 19.49 -16.66
C ALA A 41 31.44 20.79 -16.92
N ALA A 42 32.63 20.96 -16.31
CA ALA A 42 33.38 22.22 -16.36
C ALA A 42 33.82 22.61 -17.78
N HIS A 43 33.94 21.62 -18.68
CA HIS A 43 34.53 21.80 -19.99
C HIS A 43 33.52 21.73 -21.15
N ALA A 44 32.37 21.07 -20.95
CA ALA A 44 31.24 21.13 -21.88
C ALA A 44 30.76 22.60 -22.08
N ALA A 45 30.96 23.44 -21.07
CA ALA A 45 30.52 24.83 -21.07
C ALA A 45 31.22 25.70 -22.13
N VAL A 46 32.53 25.54 -22.27
CA VAL A 46 33.33 26.28 -23.26
C VAL A 46 32.94 25.87 -24.68
N LEU A 47 32.61 24.60 -24.90
CA LEU A 47 32.15 24.13 -26.19
C LEU A 47 30.78 24.73 -26.51
N LEU A 48 29.77 24.48 -25.66
CA LEU A 48 28.39 24.90 -25.90
C LEU A 48 28.23 26.43 -26.00
N ALA A 49 29.02 27.20 -25.25
CA ALA A 49 29.01 28.67 -25.34
C ALA A 49 29.62 29.21 -26.66
N ASN A 50 30.59 28.49 -27.25
CA ASN A 50 31.27 28.94 -28.47
C ASN A 50 30.67 28.36 -29.76
N THR A 51 29.88 27.29 -29.65
CA THR A 51 29.15 26.72 -30.78
C THR A 51 27.77 27.39 -30.87
N ALA A 52 27.52 28.22 -31.89
CA ALA A 52 26.21 28.83 -32.17
C ALA A 52 25.16 27.78 -32.65
N LEU A 53 24.95 26.74 -31.85
CA LEU A 53 24.05 25.62 -32.11
C LEU A 53 22.64 26.03 -31.70
N ASN A 54 21.74 26.09 -32.67
CA ASN A 54 20.36 26.52 -32.44
C ASN A 54 19.41 25.31 -32.34
N ALA A 55 19.80 24.13 -32.83
CA ALA A 55 18.94 22.95 -32.83
C ALA A 55 19.74 21.65 -32.67
N VAL A 56 19.67 21.04 -31.48
CA VAL A 56 20.18 19.67 -31.26
C VAL A 56 18.99 18.78 -30.93
N ASP A 57 18.80 17.70 -31.70
CA ASP A 57 17.66 16.80 -31.48
C ASP A 57 17.80 16.01 -30.18
N GLU A 58 19.03 15.66 -29.79
CA GLU A 58 19.33 14.98 -28.53
C GLU A 58 20.67 15.45 -27.96
N LEU A 59 20.63 16.12 -26.81
CA LEU A 59 21.82 16.53 -26.06
C LEU A 59 21.95 15.65 -24.82
N THR A 60 23.05 14.91 -24.72
CA THR A 60 23.41 14.09 -23.57
C THR A 60 24.60 14.73 -22.86
N LEU A 61 24.41 15.11 -21.60
CA LEU A 61 25.48 15.60 -20.76
C LEU A 61 25.71 14.62 -19.61
N THR A 62 26.92 14.10 -19.51
CA THR A 62 27.34 13.18 -18.46
C THR A 62 28.37 13.88 -17.58
N VAL A 63 28.06 14.08 -16.31
CA VAL A 63 28.99 14.73 -15.37
C VAL A 63 29.86 13.66 -14.69
N VAL A 64 31.17 13.82 -14.82
CA VAL A 64 32.21 13.01 -14.17
C VAL A 64 33.29 13.97 -13.65
N THR A 65 33.74 13.79 -12.41
CA THR A 65 34.83 14.61 -11.84
C THR A 65 36.19 14.13 -12.37
N ALA A 66 37.18 15.03 -12.45
CA ALA A 66 38.47 14.74 -13.10
C ALA A 66 39.34 13.74 -12.32
N ASP A 67 39.02 13.54 -11.04
CA ASP A 67 39.74 12.79 -10.03
C ASP A 67 38.99 11.55 -9.52
N GLY A 68 37.80 11.25 -10.09
CA GLY A 68 36.93 10.16 -9.61
C GLY A 68 36.38 10.39 -8.20
N GLY A 69 36.30 11.66 -7.80
CA GLY A 69 35.77 12.12 -6.51
C GLY A 69 34.26 12.28 -6.51
N ARG A 70 33.70 13.02 -5.54
CA ARG A 70 32.26 13.34 -5.49
C ARG A 70 31.97 14.60 -6.32
N CYS A 71 30.92 14.57 -7.15
CA CYS A 71 30.45 15.75 -7.87
C CYS A 71 30.04 16.86 -6.90
N SER A 72 30.71 18.01 -6.92
CA SER A 72 30.35 19.14 -6.05
C SER A 72 29.04 19.81 -6.51
N SER A 73 28.31 20.45 -5.59
CA SER A 73 27.10 21.22 -5.91
C SER A 73 27.36 22.32 -6.96
N ALA A 74 28.58 22.88 -6.99
CA ALA A 74 28.99 23.88 -7.98
C ALA A 74 29.17 23.29 -9.38
N ASP A 75 29.67 22.05 -9.50
CA ASP A 75 29.79 21.36 -10.79
C ASP A 75 28.42 20.95 -11.33
N PHE A 76 27.55 20.51 -10.42
CA PHE A 76 26.16 20.22 -10.72
C PHE A 76 25.43 21.49 -11.23
N MET A 77 25.52 22.62 -10.51
CA MET A 77 24.89 23.88 -10.92
C MET A 77 25.44 24.41 -12.24
N ARG A 78 26.74 24.22 -12.51
CA ARG A 78 27.32 24.57 -13.81
C ARG A 78 26.78 23.69 -14.94
N ALA A 79 26.67 22.38 -14.72
CA ALA A 79 26.12 21.45 -15.70
C ALA A 79 24.65 21.73 -16.02
N THR A 80 23.84 21.98 -14.99
CA THR A 80 22.42 22.30 -15.14
C THR A 80 22.24 23.67 -15.78
N ASN A 81 22.92 24.72 -15.33
CA ASN A 81 22.84 26.04 -15.96
C ASN A 81 23.30 26.01 -17.42
N LEU A 82 24.29 25.18 -17.75
CA LEU A 82 24.71 25.01 -19.13
C LEU A 82 23.63 24.32 -19.96
N LEU A 83 23.06 23.23 -19.45
CA LEU A 83 22.02 22.50 -20.13
C LEU A 83 20.77 23.37 -20.31
N PHE A 84 20.31 24.02 -19.24
CA PHE A 84 19.07 24.80 -19.19
C PHE A 84 19.18 26.21 -19.78
N GLY A 85 20.36 26.83 -19.72
CA GLY A 85 20.63 28.14 -20.31
C GLY A 85 21.01 28.08 -21.79
N SER A 86 21.24 26.88 -22.36
CA SER A 86 21.51 26.71 -23.78
C SER A 86 20.23 26.76 -24.61
N THR A 87 20.25 27.50 -25.72
CA THR A 87 19.14 27.55 -26.69
C THR A 87 18.94 26.23 -27.44
N CYS A 88 19.88 25.28 -27.30
CA CYS A 88 19.85 23.99 -27.98
C CYS A 88 19.21 22.86 -27.15
N ALA A 89 18.97 23.05 -25.85
CA ALA A 89 18.33 22.03 -25.02
C ALA A 89 16.82 21.92 -25.31
N ARG A 90 16.36 20.69 -25.48
CA ARG A 90 14.95 20.34 -25.74
C ARG A 90 14.50 19.27 -24.76
N THR A 91 13.20 19.00 -24.70
CA THR A 91 12.60 17.95 -23.86
C THR A 91 13.09 16.53 -24.16
N THR A 92 13.92 16.33 -25.18
CA THR A 92 14.61 15.08 -25.52
C THR A 92 16.01 14.97 -24.91
N SER A 93 16.52 16.05 -24.30
CA SER A 93 17.83 16.09 -23.66
C SER A 93 17.89 15.15 -22.44
N THR A 94 19.06 14.55 -22.25
CA THR A 94 19.36 13.63 -21.15
C THR A 94 20.51 14.16 -20.30
N LEU A 95 20.33 14.20 -18.98
CA LEU A 95 21.37 14.50 -18.00
C LEU A 95 21.69 13.23 -17.21
N SER A 96 22.96 12.84 -17.17
CA SER A 96 23.45 11.69 -16.39
C SER A 96 24.51 12.14 -15.39
N LEU A 97 24.31 11.76 -14.14
CA LEU A 97 25.17 12.11 -13.01
C LEU A 97 25.80 10.83 -12.49
N CYS A 98 27.12 10.70 -12.64
CA CYS A 98 27.80 9.44 -12.33
C CYS A 98 28.21 9.28 -10.86
N GLU A 99 28.15 10.34 -10.05
CA GLU A 99 28.72 10.39 -8.70
C GLU A 99 27.75 11.04 -7.69
N SER A 100 28.00 10.82 -6.39
CA SER A 100 27.16 11.27 -5.25
C SER A 100 26.80 12.76 -5.32
N VAL A 101 25.49 13.04 -5.29
CA VAL A 101 24.92 14.39 -5.23
C VAL A 101 24.53 14.67 -3.78
N ALA A 102 25.52 15.04 -2.97
CA ALA A 102 25.27 15.54 -1.62
C ALA A 102 25.07 17.06 -1.70
N LEU A 103 23.91 17.56 -1.26
CA LEU A 103 23.56 18.98 -1.11
C LEU A 103 23.21 19.72 -2.41
N VAL A 104 22.03 19.46 -2.95
CA VAL A 104 21.41 20.30 -3.99
C VAL A 104 20.02 20.68 -3.53
N ASP A 105 19.68 21.98 -3.57
CA ASP A 105 18.30 22.44 -3.42
C ASP A 105 17.60 22.41 -4.79
N PRO A 106 16.61 21.52 -5.01
CA PRO A 106 15.90 21.44 -6.27
C PRO A 106 15.12 22.71 -6.65
N ALA A 107 14.97 23.66 -5.71
CA ALA A 107 14.36 24.96 -5.94
C ALA A 107 15.20 25.89 -6.83
N GLU A 108 16.52 25.70 -6.89
CA GLU A 108 17.42 26.59 -7.63
C GLU A 108 17.60 26.20 -9.11
N ILE A 109 16.91 25.16 -9.57
CA ILE A 109 17.12 24.54 -10.90
C ILE A 109 15.88 24.73 -11.79
N ALA A 110 16.11 25.16 -13.03
CA ALA A 110 15.08 25.32 -14.05
C ALA A 110 14.81 24.00 -14.81
N TRP A 111 13.90 23.16 -14.29
CA TRP A 111 13.66 21.78 -14.79
C TRP A 111 12.89 21.65 -16.12
N HIS A 112 12.47 22.76 -16.75
CA HIS A 112 11.47 22.73 -17.83
C HIS A 112 11.93 22.09 -19.15
N SER A 113 13.24 21.95 -19.37
CA SER A 113 13.81 21.50 -20.65
C SER A 113 14.44 20.11 -20.62
N LEU A 114 14.25 19.30 -19.56
CA LEU A 114 14.86 17.97 -19.44
C LEU A 114 13.84 16.86 -19.66
N GLY A 115 14.14 15.92 -20.57
CA GLY A 115 13.31 14.74 -20.77
C GLY A 115 13.66 13.58 -19.85
N LYS A 116 14.96 13.40 -19.60
CA LYS A 116 15.49 12.26 -18.87
C LYS A 116 16.59 12.65 -17.90
N LEU A 117 16.49 12.16 -16.67
CA LEU A 117 17.50 12.30 -15.62
C LEU A 117 17.96 10.92 -15.14
N THR A 118 19.27 10.71 -15.09
CA THR A 118 19.89 9.50 -14.53
C THR A 118 20.88 9.88 -13.43
N ILE A 119 20.76 9.24 -12.27
CA ILE A 119 21.61 9.43 -11.09
C ILE A 119 22.21 8.06 -10.76
N ASN A 120 23.52 7.88 -10.92
CA ASN A 120 24.14 6.56 -10.82
C ASN A 120 24.68 6.21 -9.41
N ASP A 121 24.94 7.19 -8.55
CA ASP A 121 25.44 6.89 -7.19
C ASP A 121 25.11 7.98 -6.16
N GLY A 122 24.92 7.58 -4.90
CA GLY A 122 25.01 8.41 -3.69
C GLY A 122 24.08 9.62 -3.58
N THR A 123 22.77 9.47 -3.85
CA THR A 123 21.77 10.52 -3.61
C THR A 123 20.84 10.15 -2.47
N ASP A 124 20.54 11.12 -1.61
CA ASP A 124 19.57 10.97 -0.53
C ASP A 124 18.13 10.95 -1.06
N ALA A 125 17.31 10.06 -0.50
CA ALA A 125 15.90 9.92 -0.87
C ALA A 125 15.07 11.22 -0.72
N SER A 126 15.43 12.11 0.21
CA SER A 126 14.79 13.43 0.40
C SER A 126 15.02 14.36 -0.80
N VAL A 127 16.23 14.34 -1.35
CA VAL A 127 16.60 15.12 -2.55
C VAL A 127 15.85 14.59 -3.77
N LEU A 128 15.76 13.26 -3.92
CA LEU A 128 15.00 12.64 -4.99
C LEU A 128 13.52 13.08 -4.99
N LEU A 129 12.88 13.10 -3.81
CA LEU A 129 11.49 13.54 -3.66
C LEU A 129 11.29 15.01 -4.04
N ALA A 130 12.22 15.87 -3.63
CA ALA A 130 12.18 17.30 -3.96
C ALA A 130 12.38 17.55 -5.47
N ILE A 131 13.22 16.75 -6.15
CA ILE A 131 13.34 16.76 -7.62
C ILE A 131 12.01 16.32 -8.26
N MET A 132 11.42 15.21 -7.82
CA MET A 132 10.19 14.66 -8.40
C MET A 132 9.00 15.64 -8.30
N GLY A 133 8.91 16.41 -7.21
CA GLY A 133 7.87 17.42 -7.01
C GLY A 133 8.03 18.71 -7.82
N LYS A 134 9.23 19.01 -8.33
CA LYS A 134 9.49 20.24 -9.12
C LYS A 134 9.76 19.98 -10.59
N ALA A 135 10.22 18.79 -10.94
CA ALA A 135 10.60 18.46 -12.30
C ALA A 135 9.42 17.89 -13.10
N THR A 136 8.48 18.78 -13.43
CA THR A 136 7.24 18.42 -14.14
C THR A 136 7.46 18.03 -15.60
N SER A 137 8.57 18.41 -16.23
CA SER A 137 8.90 18.07 -17.62
C SER A 137 9.67 16.77 -17.79
N ILE A 138 10.21 16.18 -16.72
CA ILE A 138 10.98 14.94 -16.79
C ILE A 138 10.01 13.78 -17.00
N THR A 139 10.17 13.03 -18.08
CA THR A 139 9.36 11.84 -18.38
C THR A 139 10.01 10.55 -17.92
N GLU A 140 11.35 10.53 -17.76
CA GLU A 140 12.08 9.37 -17.25
C GLU A 140 13.12 9.77 -16.18
N LEU A 141 12.98 9.21 -14.98
CA LEU A 141 13.91 9.34 -13.86
C LEU A 141 14.48 7.96 -13.50
N VAL A 142 15.80 7.85 -13.47
CA VAL A 142 16.51 6.63 -13.07
C VAL A 142 17.50 6.99 -11.97
N ALA A 143 17.44 6.31 -10.83
CA ALA A 143 18.34 6.53 -9.70
C ALA A 143 18.91 5.20 -9.19
N PHE A 144 20.21 5.14 -8.95
CA PHE A 144 20.91 3.98 -8.42
C PHE A 144 21.59 4.31 -7.09
N HIS A 145 21.75 3.30 -6.24
CA HIS A 145 22.43 3.38 -4.94
C HIS A 145 21.96 4.54 -4.04
N ILE A 146 20.64 4.68 -3.90
CA ILE A 146 20.03 5.72 -3.03
C ILE A 146 20.36 5.42 -1.56
N SER A 147 20.91 6.41 -0.84
CA SER A 147 21.06 6.37 0.62
C SER A 147 19.75 6.79 1.30
N ILE A 148 19.37 6.06 2.33
CA ILE A 148 18.14 6.32 3.07
C ILE A 148 18.51 6.68 4.51
N ASP A 149 18.86 7.94 4.74
CA ASP A 149 18.95 8.52 6.09
C ASP A 149 17.59 9.13 6.49
N MET A 150 16.52 8.36 6.30
CA MET A 150 15.16 8.85 6.46
C MET A 150 14.36 8.04 7.47
N THR A 151 13.47 8.73 8.19
CA THR A 151 12.54 8.09 9.12
C THR A 151 11.61 7.09 8.40
N PRO A 152 11.14 6.04 9.09
CA PRO A 152 10.19 5.03 8.60
C PRO A 152 9.06 5.53 7.68
N CYS A 153 8.48 6.68 8.03
CA CYS A 153 7.38 7.29 7.29
C CYS A 153 7.76 7.73 5.87
N THR A 154 8.98 8.19 5.64
CA THR A 154 9.36 8.78 4.35
C THR A 154 9.80 7.71 3.34
N VAL A 155 10.33 6.59 3.82
CA VAL A 155 10.59 5.38 3.01
C VAL A 155 9.29 4.69 2.60
N SER A 156 8.32 4.63 3.50
CA SER A 156 6.96 4.14 3.21
C SER A 156 6.24 4.99 2.16
N ARG A 157 6.52 6.29 2.10
CA ARG A 157 6.06 7.17 1.01
C ARG A 157 6.68 6.71 -0.31
N LEU A 158 8.00 6.62 -0.42
CA LEU A 158 8.70 6.29 -1.68
C LEU A 158 8.27 4.95 -2.33
N LEU A 159 7.82 3.98 -1.53
CA LEU A 159 7.58 2.58 -1.94
C LEU A 159 6.10 2.24 -2.20
N THR A 160 5.17 3.19 -2.09
CA THR A 160 3.74 2.97 -2.38
C THR A 160 3.40 3.36 -3.82
N THR A 161 2.39 2.69 -4.41
CA THR A 161 2.12 2.62 -5.86
C THR A 161 2.41 3.91 -6.63
N ARG A 162 3.41 3.80 -7.50
CA ARG A 162 4.00 4.83 -8.36
C ARG A 162 2.97 5.76 -9.02
N ASP A 163 1.84 5.22 -9.47
CA ASP A 163 0.83 5.99 -10.21
C ASP A 163 0.07 7.00 -9.33
N THR A 164 -0.12 6.70 -8.03
CA THR A 164 -0.89 7.55 -7.13
C THR A 164 -0.06 8.73 -6.61
N GLN A 165 1.24 8.53 -6.38
CA GLN A 165 2.11 9.60 -5.86
C GLN A 165 2.60 10.58 -6.92
N LEU A 166 2.87 10.12 -8.14
CA LEU A 166 3.30 11.01 -9.23
C LEU A 166 2.21 12.02 -9.59
N LEU A 167 0.94 11.59 -9.56
CA LEU A 167 -0.22 12.46 -9.72
C LEU A 167 -0.36 13.48 -8.57
N LEU A 168 -0.10 13.07 -7.33
CA LEU A 168 -0.20 13.94 -6.15
C LEU A 168 0.94 14.97 -6.05
N LEU A 169 2.10 14.69 -6.66
CA LEU A 169 3.25 15.59 -6.70
C LEU A 169 3.27 16.51 -7.94
N GLY A 170 2.26 16.43 -8.82
CA GLY A 170 2.22 17.20 -10.07
C GLY A 170 3.33 16.83 -11.06
N SER A 171 3.91 15.63 -10.92
CA SER A 171 5.09 15.19 -11.67
C SER A 171 4.72 14.65 -13.06
N GLY A 172 5.51 14.98 -14.10
CA GLY A 172 5.34 14.45 -15.46
C GLY A 172 6.11 13.15 -15.73
N ILE A 173 6.64 12.50 -14.68
CA ILE A 173 7.47 11.30 -14.81
C ILE A 173 6.59 10.10 -15.18
N GLU A 174 6.74 9.61 -16.41
CA GLU A 174 6.07 8.40 -16.89
C GLU A 174 6.88 7.14 -16.52
N ARG A 175 8.21 7.26 -16.41
CA ARG A 175 9.16 6.17 -16.17
C ARG A 175 10.08 6.41 -14.97
N LEU A 176 9.92 5.64 -13.89
CA LEU A 176 10.75 5.70 -12.68
C LEU A 176 11.46 4.36 -12.41
N ARG A 177 12.78 4.36 -12.25
CA ARG A 177 13.57 3.20 -11.82
C ARG A 177 14.46 3.58 -10.63
N ILE A 178 14.47 2.76 -9.59
CA ILE A 178 15.22 3.00 -8.35
C ILE A 178 15.96 1.72 -7.92
N SER A 179 17.20 1.84 -7.46
CA SER A 179 17.93 0.77 -6.75
C SER A 179 18.65 1.30 -5.49
N TYR A 180 18.89 0.42 -4.52
CA TYR A 180 19.46 0.73 -3.21
C TYR A 180 20.83 0.06 -3.04
N ALA A 181 21.71 0.65 -2.21
CA ALA A 181 22.98 0.02 -1.85
C ALA A 181 22.79 -0.94 -0.66
N GLU A 182 23.25 -2.19 -0.78
CA GLU A 182 23.35 -3.12 0.36
C GLU A 182 24.53 -2.71 1.25
N GLY A 183 24.31 -2.55 2.57
CA GLY A 183 25.41 -2.47 3.54
C GLY A 183 25.45 -1.28 4.50
N THR A 184 24.32 -0.79 5.02
CA THR A 184 24.34 -0.01 6.27
C THR A 184 23.91 -0.90 7.43
N ASP A 185 24.91 -1.53 8.08
CA ASP A 185 24.78 -2.09 9.42
C ASP A 185 24.48 -0.93 10.39
N ILE A 186 23.20 -0.70 10.64
CA ILE A 186 22.75 0.13 11.76
C ILE A 186 22.80 -0.78 12.98
N GLU A 187 23.96 -0.81 13.65
CA GLU A 187 24.07 -1.39 14.98
C GLU A 187 23.15 -0.66 15.96
N THR A 188 22.43 -1.45 16.75
CA THR A 188 21.47 -1.12 17.82
C THR A 188 20.01 -0.82 17.38
N ASP A 189 19.10 -1.71 17.80
CA ASP A 189 17.62 -1.61 17.79
C ASP A 189 16.86 -1.63 16.43
N GLY A 190 17.50 -2.09 15.35
CA GLY A 190 16.99 -2.00 13.97
C GLY A 190 16.44 -3.27 13.29
N LEU A 191 16.34 -4.43 13.95
CA LEU A 191 15.91 -5.69 13.30
C LEU A 191 14.46 -5.69 12.76
N HIS A 192 13.63 -4.72 13.15
CA HIS A 192 12.25 -4.58 12.66
C HIS A 192 12.12 -3.83 11.33
N PHE A 193 13.12 -3.02 10.94
CA PHE A 193 12.95 -2.03 9.90
C PHE A 193 13.29 -2.56 8.48
N SER A 194 14.31 -3.42 8.37
CA SER A 194 14.71 -4.03 7.11
C SER A 194 13.73 -5.12 6.62
N ALA A 195 13.20 -5.93 7.53
CA ALA A 195 12.24 -6.99 7.22
C ALA A 195 10.88 -6.45 6.73
N PHE A 196 10.43 -5.30 7.26
CA PHE A 196 9.17 -4.66 6.87
C PHE A 196 9.23 -4.12 5.44
N ILE A 197 10.35 -3.52 5.05
CA ILE A 197 10.60 -3.03 3.69
C ILE A 197 10.72 -4.20 2.69
N MET A 198 11.48 -5.24 3.05
CA MET A 198 11.64 -6.45 2.24
C MET A 198 10.30 -7.18 2.01
N ALA A 199 9.45 -7.30 3.04
CA ALA A 199 8.14 -7.94 2.93
C ALA A 199 7.14 -7.13 2.07
N LYS A 200 7.26 -5.79 2.04
CA LYS A 200 6.45 -4.91 1.17
C LYS A 200 6.93 -4.96 -0.28
N LEU A 201 8.24 -4.98 -0.51
CA LEU A 201 8.87 -5.08 -1.83
C LEU A 201 8.61 -6.42 -2.51
N CYS A 202 8.72 -7.55 -1.81
CA CYS A 202 8.39 -8.89 -2.37
C CYS A 202 6.89 -9.06 -2.74
N ARG A 203 6.02 -8.15 -2.28
CA ARG A 203 4.57 -8.16 -2.58
C ARG A 203 4.15 -7.22 -3.71
N LEU A 204 5.01 -6.29 -4.11
CA LEU A 204 4.82 -5.43 -5.27
C LEU A 204 5.52 -6.10 -6.47
N LYS A 205 4.87 -6.24 -7.62
CA LYS A 205 5.50 -6.73 -8.86
C LYS A 205 6.49 -5.70 -9.46
N LEU A 206 7.43 -5.21 -8.65
CA LEU A 206 8.38 -4.16 -9.01
C LEU A 206 9.81 -4.58 -8.64
N ALA A 207 10.25 -5.72 -9.17
CA ALA A 207 11.66 -6.06 -9.37
C ALA A 207 11.72 -7.30 -10.27
N THR A 208 12.39 -7.20 -11.43
CA THR A 208 13.01 -8.39 -12.03
C THR A 208 14.25 -8.69 -11.19
N PHE A 209 14.13 -9.68 -10.32
CA PHE A 209 15.21 -10.20 -9.49
C PHE A 209 15.86 -11.34 -10.28
N GLU A 210 17.06 -11.13 -10.83
CA GLU A 210 17.88 -12.23 -11.35
C GLU A 210 18.87 -12.65 -10.27
N GLY A 211 18.73 -13.89 -9.80
CA GLY A 211 19.64 -14.49 -8.82
C GLY A 211 18.92 -14.96 -7.57
N LEU A 212 18.24 -16.11 -7.66
CA LEU A 212 18.14 -17.17 -6.64
C LEU A 212 17.09 -18.19 -7.12
N SER A 213 17.54 -19.41 -7.42
CA SER A 213 16.70 -20.52 -7.86
C SER A 213 15.73 -20.95 -6.76
N HIS A 214 14.43 -20.88 -7.02
CA HIS A 214 13.37 -21.42 -6.16
C HIS A 214 13.29 -22.95 -6.32
N PRO A 215 13.25 -23.75 -5.24
CA PRO A 215 12.95 -25.18 -5.36
C PRO A 215 11.48 -25.38 -5.73
N THR A 216 11.26 -26.13 -6.81
CA THR A 216 9.96 -26.49 -7.39
C THR A 216 9.08 -27.34 -6.47
N MET A 217 7.77 -27.11 -6.52
CA MET A 217 6.72 -27.93 -5.88
C MET A 217 6.75 -29.40 -6.31
N LYS A 218 6.99 -30.33 -5.38
CA LYS A 218 6.48 -31.72 -5.42
C LYS A 218 6.18 -32.23 -4.00
N GLU A 219 5.18 -33.11 -3.89
CA GLU A 219 4.77 -33.99 -2.76
C GLU A 219 3.68 -33.51 -1.76
N ILE A 220 2.44 -33.94 -2.02
CA ILE A 220 1.30 -33.94 -1.08
C ILE A 220 0.69 -35.34 -1.09
N SER A 221 0.46 -35.92 0.10
CA SER A 221 -0.22 -37.22 0.26
C SER A 221 -1.54 -37.04 1.03
N ILE A 222 -2.54 -37.89 0.74
CA ILE A 222 -3.86 -37.87 1.39
C ILE A 222 -3.88 -38.94 2.47
N VAL A 223 -4.21 -38.55 3.71
CA VAL A 223 -4.35 -39.44 4.86
C VAL A 223 -5.79 -39.42 5.34
N GLU A 224 -6.36 -40.61 5.58
CA GLU A 224 -7.70 -40.77 6.17
C GLU A 224 -7.63 -40.83 7.69
N VAL A 225 -8.46 -40.01 8.35
CA VAL A 225 -8.68 -40.08 9.79
C VAL A 225 -10.19 -40.14 10.01
N GLY A 226 -10.66 -41.29 10.50
CA GLY A 226 -12.09 -41.59 10.58
C GLY A 226 -12.74 -41.61 9.19
N SER A 227 -13.92 -41.00 9.04
CA SER A 227 -14.64 -40.97 7.75
C SER A 227 -14.25 -39.79 6.84
N ARG A 228 -13.10 -39.12 7.08
CA ARG A 228 -12.69 -37.93 6.31
C ARG A 228 -11.22 -37.99 5.91
N ARG A 229 -10.96 -37.50 4.69
CA ARG A 229 -9.66 -37.41 4.03
C ARG A 229 -9.02 -36.04 4.23
N TYR A 230 -7.77 -36.02 4.65
CA TYR A 230 -6.97 -34.82 4.86
C TYR A 230 -5.73 -34.84 3.96
N ARG A 231 -5.38 -33.68 3.39
CA ARG A 231 -4.13 -33.50 2.63
C ARG A 231 -3.03 -33.09 3.59
N VAL A 232 -1.97 -33.88 3.69
CA VAL A 232 -0.84 -33.64 4.59
C VAL A 232 0.44 -33.51 3.76
N ARG A 233 1.32 -32.58 4.16
CA ARG A 233 2.66 -32.44 3.59
C ARG A 233 3.56 -33.52 4.19
N THR A 234 4.00 -34.47 3.37
CA THR A 234 5.00 -35.48 3.76
C THR A 234 6.37 -34.96 3.34
N GLY A 235 7.18 -34.53 4.31
CA GLY A 235 8.51 -33.99 4.03
C GLY A 235 9.22 -33.55 5.31
N LEU A 236 9.35 -34.48 6.26
CA LEU A 236 10.27 -34.44 7.40
C LEU A 236 10.34 -35.87 7.97
N ALA A 237 10.83 -36.80 7.16
CA ALA A 237 11.24 -38.12 7.61
C ALA A 237 12.78 -38.16 7.58
N GLY A 238 13.38 -37.96 8.76
CA GLY A 238 14.80 -38.07 8.98
C GLY A 238 15.05 -38.68 10.35
N SER A 239 15.14 -40.02 10.37
CA SER A 239 15.64 -40.88 11.44
C SER A 239 14.81 -40.97 12.73
N VAL A 240 13.82 -41.86 12.73
CA VAL A 240 13.44 -42.61 13.94
C VAL A 240 14.12 -43.98 13.84
N GLY A 241 15.30 -44.09 14.44
CA GLY A 241 15.86 -45.37 14.84
C GLY A 241 15.08 -45.87 16.06
N GLY A 242 14.39 -47.00 15.92
CA GLY A 242 13.51 -47.52 16.94
C GLY A 242 14.23 -47.96 18.22
N TYR A 243 13.53 -47.85 19.34
CA TYR A 243 13.70 -48.74 20.48
C TYR A 243 12.36 -48.89 21.20
N SER A 244 11.85 -50.12 21.19
CA SER A 244 10.80 -50.58 22.09
C SER A 244 11.46 -51.28 23.29
N SER A 245 10.86 -51.07 24.47
CA SER A 245 11.10 -51.75 25.74
C SER A 245 12.47 -51.50 26.39
N ARG A 246 12.49 -50.96 27.61
CA ARG A 246 12.36 -51.70 28.88
C ARG A 246 12.57 -50.72 30.04
N PHE A 247 11.80 -50.91 31.09
CA PHE A 247 12.02 -50.32 32.41
C PHE A 247 13.45 -50.53 32.89
N GLN A 248 14.12 -49.47 33.34
CA GLN A 248 15.02 -49.48 34.50
C GLN A 248 15.30 -48.04 34.95
N GLU A 249 15.05 -47.77 36.24
CA GLU A 249 15.54 -46.58 36.93
C GLU A 249 17.07 -46.50 36.85
N PRO A 250 17.65 -45.29 36.79
CA PRO A 250 18.95 -45.06 37.37
C PRO A 250 18.88 -44.07 38.53
N GLN A 251 19.45 -44.55 39.63
CA GLN A 251 19.80 -43.83 40.84
C GLN A 251 20.82 -42.72 40.57
N GLY A 252 20.74 -41.66 41.39
CA GLY A 252 21.87 -40.96 42.02
C GLY A 252 22.98 -40.43 41.11
N GLY A 253 23.01 -39.12 40.91
CA GLY A 253 24.17 -38.42 40.36
C GLY A 253 24.04 -36.92 40.57
N ASP A 254 24.57 -36.45 41.71
CA ASP A 254 24.72 -35.04 42.04
C ASP A 254 25.58 -34.32 40.98
N GLY A 255 24.98 -33.36 40.29
CA GLY A 255 25.66 -32.32 39.54
C GLY A 255 25.07 -30.97 39.94
N PRO A 256 25.88 -29.90 40.12
CA PRO A 256 25.40 -28.68 40.74
C PRO A 256 24.39 -28.00 39.80
N SER A 257 23.12 -28.02 40.19
CA SER A 257 22.09 -27.18 39.61
C SER A 257 22.48 -25.73 39.86
N ALA A 258 23.03 -25.06 38.83
CA ALA A 258 23.21 -23.63 38.83
C ALA A 258 21.84 -22.99 39.15
N ALA A 259 21.71 -22.49 40.37
CA ALA A 259 20.51 -21.83 40.86
C ALA A 259 20.22 -20.63 39.94
N ARG A 260 19.22 -20.79 39.06
CA ARG A 260 18.68 -19.70 38.26
C ARG A 260 17.97 -18.74 39.21
N GLN A 261 18.69 -17.75 39.71
CA GLN A 261 18.14 -16.66 40.50
C GLN A 261 17.34 -15.74 39.58
N GLY A 262 16.04 -16.00 39.50
CA GLY A 262 15.06 -15.08 38.92
C GLY A 262 13.74 -15.25 39.64
N LYS A 263 13.15 -14.15 40.12
CA LYS A 263 11.82 -14.17 40.72
C LYS A 263 10.80 -14.52 39.63
N SER A 264 10.03 -15.58 39.84
CA SER A 264 8.89 -15.91 38.97
C SER A 264 7.81 -14.85 39.16
N GLU A 265 7.43 -14.18 38.07
CA GLU A 265 6.39 -13.14 38.09
C GLU A 265 5.34 -13.43 37.01
N ARG A 266 4.24 -12.68 37.08
CA ARG A 266 3.09 -12.81 36.20
C ARG A 266 3.01 -11.62 35.25
N LEU A 267 2.96 -11.92 33.95
CA LEU A 267 2.67 -10.97 32.89
C LEU A 267 1.27 -11.24 32.34
N SER A 268 0.49 -10.18 32.15
CA SER A 268 -0.84 -10.28 31.55
C SER A 268 -0.81 -9.65 30.16
N ILE A 269 -1.13 -10.43 29.13
CA ILE A 269 -1.14 -10.02 27.73
C ILE A 269 -2.59 -9.89 27.28
N ASN A 270 -2.93 -8.75 26.67
CA ASN A 270 -4.25 -8.56 26.07
C ASN A 270 -4.30 -9.26 24.72
N VAL A 271 -5.12 -10.31 24.60
CA VAL A 271 -5.38 -11.01 23.35
C VAL A 271 -6.89 -11.05 23.13
N PRO A 272 -7.39 -10.54 22.00
CA PRO A 272 -8.83 -10.58 21.72
C PRO A 272 -9.39 -12.01 21.78
N ARG A 273 -10.54 -12.16 22.44
CA ARG A 273 -11.20 -13.47 22.62
C ARG A 273 -11.39 -14.28 21.34
N GLN A 274 -11.63 -13.63 20.20
CA GLN A 274 -11.80 -14.33 18.91
C GLN A 274 -10.54 -15.10 18.48
N LEU A 275 -9.38 -14.74 19.04
CA LEU A 275 -8.08 -15.35 18.76
C LEU A 275 -7.69 -16.44 19.76
N HIS A 276 -8.36 -16.55 20.92
CA HIS A 276 -8.03 -17.54 21.95
C HIS A 276 -8.06 -18.97 21.43
N LYS A 277 -9.01 -19.29 20.54
CA LYS A 277 -9.10 -20.61 19.89
C LYS A 277 -7.84 -21.01 19.11
N PHE A 278 -7.11 -20.04 18.56
CA PHE A 278 -5.86 -20.30 17.83
C PHE A 278 -4.68 -20.48 18.79
N LEU A 279 -4.69 -19.80 19.94
CA LEU A 279 -3.71 -20.04 21.01
C LEU A 279 -3.87 -21.42 21.64
N ILE A 280 -5.11 -21.90 21.82
CA ILE A 280 -5.40 -23.24 22.33
C ILE A 280 -5.04 -24.30 21.28
N GLY A 281 -5.47 -24.11 20.03
CA GLY A 281 -5.26 -25.09 18.96
C GLY A 281 -6.19 -26.30 19.04
N SER A 282 -6.21 -27.11 17.98
CA SER A 282 -7.01 -28.34 17.94
C SER A 282 -6.55 -29.31 19.02
N GLY A 283 -7.45 -29.68 19.94
CA GLY A 283 -7.12 -30.58 21.05
C GLY A 283 -6.12 -30.03 22.06
N GLY A 284 -5.81 -28.72 22.03
CA GLY A 284 -4.80 -28.13 22.92
C GLY A 284 -3.37 -28.16 22.39
N SER A 285 -3.14 -28.63 21.16
CA SER A 285 -1.79 -28.82 20.61
C SER A 285 -0.94 -27.54 20.59
N THR A 286 -1.55 -26.39 20.28
CA THR A 286 -0.82 -25.12 20.17
C THR A 286 -0.44 -24.57 21.54
N ILE A 287 -1.32 -24.67 22.53
CA ILE A 287 -1.02 -24.18 23.89
C ILE A 287 0.02 -25.07 24.58
N GLU A 288 0.01 -26.38 24.32
CA GLU A 288 1.05 -27.30 24.77
C GLU A 288 2.40 -26.95 24.16
N TRP A 289 2.46 -26.78 22.84
CA TRP A 289 3.67 -26.34 22.14
C TRP A 289 4.19 -24.99 22.67
N LEU A 290 3.30 -24.02 22.89
CA LEU A 290 3.67 -22.71 23.45
C LEU A 290 4.31 -22.84 24.84
N ARG A 291 3.74 -23.67 25.72
CA ARG A 291 4.27 -23.94 27.07
C ARG A 291 5.61 -24.66 27.01
N GLU A 292 5.77 -25.65 26.12
CA GLU A 292 7.02 -26.38 25.93
C GLU A 292 8.15 -25.48 25.43
N GLN A 293 7.88 -24.69 24.39
CA GLN A 293 8.88 -23.82 23.77
C GLN A 293 9.27 -22.65 24.66
N SER A 294 8.32 -22.03 25.35
CA SER A 294 8.59 -20.91 26.24
C SER A 294 9.07 -21.32 27.63
N ARG A 295 8.77 -22.55 28.07
CA ARG A 295 8.86 -23.02 29.46
C ARG A 295 8.03 -22.21 30.45
N ALA A 296 7.20 -21.29 29.97
CA ALA A 296 6.30 -20.48 30.79
C ALA A 296 4.96 -21.17 31.01
N LYS A 297 4.34 -20.91 32.15
CA LYS A 297 2.96 -21.31 32.43
C LYS A 297 2.02 -20.29 31.78
N ILE A 298 1.39 -20.70 30.69
CA ILE A 298 0.43 -19.88 29.94
C ILE A 298 -1.00 -20.32 30.27
N THR A 299 -1.83 -19.39 30.74
CA THR A 299 -3.24 -19.60 31.08
C THR A 299 -4.11 -18.72 30.20
N VAL A 300 -4.92 -19.35 29.35
CA VAL A 300 -5.91 -18.68 28.49
C VAL A 300 -7.25 -18.69 29.24
N PRO A 301 -7.99 -17.56 29.29
CA PRO A 301 -9.31 -17.52 29.90
C PRO A 301 -10.27 -18.57 29.31
N ALA A 302 -11.13 -19.14 30.15
CA ALA A 302 -12.19 -20.02 29.68
C ALA A 302 -13.12 -19.26 28.72
N GLU A 303 -13.66 -19.94 27.71
CA GLU A 303 -14.48 -19.29 26.68
C GLU A 303 -15.72 -18.58 27.25
N ARG A 304 -16.26 -19.04 28.39
CA ARG A 304 -17.37 -18.38 29.11
C ARG A 304 -16.96 -17.08 29.83
N SER A 305 -15.68 -16.89 30.08
CA SER A 305 -15.14 -15.66 30.67
C SER A 305 -15.13 -14.57 29.60
N LYS A 306 -15.65 -13.39 29.91
CA LYS A 306 -15.60 -12.21 29.01
C LYS A 306 -14.24 -11.50 29.07
N SER A 307 -13.17 -12.21 29.43
CA SER A 307 -11.84 -11.64 29.65
C SER A 307 -10.95 -11.86 28.44
N ASP A 308 -10.26 -10.81 28.00
CA ASP A 308 -9.25 -10.83 26.94
C ASP A 308 -7.82 -11.07 27.48
N MET A 309 -7.67 -11.32 28.78
CA MET A 309 -6.36 -11.36 29.43
C MET A 309 -5.75 -12.77 29.45
N VAL A 310 -4.76 -13.02 28.61
CA VAL A 310 -3.92 -14.21 28.67
C VAL A 310 -2.82 -13.99 29.69
N VAL A 311 -2.66 -14.95 30.60
CA VAL A 311 -1.75 -14.84 31.74
C VAL A 311 -0.53 -15.72 31.49
N VAL A 312 0.67 -15.14 31.60
CA VAL A 312 1.95 -15.81 31.45
C VAL A 312 2.73 -15.71 32.77
N GLU A 313 3.07 -16.83 33.38
CA GLU A 313 3.83 -16.93 34.63
C GLU A 313 5.15 -17.67 34.36
N GLY A 314 6.28 -17.12 34.79
CA GLY A 314 7.61 -17.72 34.56
C GLY A 314 8.76 -16.76 34.83
N LEU A 315 9.99 -17.17 34.51
CA LEU A 315 11.19 -16.31 34.53
C LEU A 315 11.12 -15.22 33.45
N PRO A 316 11.88 -14.11 33.57
CA PRO A 316 11.87 -13.02 32.58
C PRO A 316 12.04 -13.49 31.12
N ASP A 317 13.03 -14.34 30.85
CA ASP A 317 13.30 -14.86 29.50
C ASP A 317 12.16 -15.75 28.96
N GLU A 318 11.54 -16.54 29.84
CA GLU A 318 10.42 -17.43 29.50
C GLU A 318 9.18 -16.60 29.15
N ARG A 319 8.92 -15.52 29.89
CA ARG A 319 7.81 -14.59 29.62
C ARG A 319 8.01 -13.85 28.31
N THR A 320 9.22 -13.35 28.05
CA THR A 320 9.57 -12.68 26.78
C THR A 320 9.39 -13.64 25.62
N LYS A 321 9.87 -14.89 25.74
CA LYS A 321 9.71 -15.91 24.70
C LYS A 321 8.24 -16.26 24.48
N ALA A 322 7.46 -16.46 25.54
CA ALA A 322 6.02 -16.71 25.44
C ALA A 322 5.29 -15.55 24.76
N GLN A 323 5.63 -14.30 25.09
CA GLN A 323 5.04 -13.10 24.49
C GLN A 323 5.28 -13.06 22.98
N VAL A 324 6.51 -13.32 22.53
CA VAL A 324 6.86 -13.38 21.11
C VAL A 324 6.08 -14.47 20.38
N LEU A 325 6.03 -15.69 20.94
CA LEU A 325 5.32 -16.81 20.30
C LEU A 325 3.79 -16.58 20.25
N ILE A 326 3.21 -16.00 21.29
CA ILE A 326 1.79 -15.60 21.32
C ILE A 326 1.51 -14.56 20.24
N ALA A 327 2.35 -13.53 20.12
CA ALA A 327 2.23 -12.50 19.09
C ALA A 327 2.28 -13.10 17.67
N GLN A 328 3.22 -14.03 17.41
CA GLN A 328 3.32 -14.71 16.11
C GLN A 328 2.05 -15.49 15.73
N ILE A 329 1.42 -16.19 16.70
CA ILE A 329 0.17 -16.91 16.44
C ILE A 329 -0.98 -15.93 16.22
N VAL A 330 -1.03 -14.83 16.98
CA VAL A 330 -2.02 -13.77 16.78
C VAL A 330 -1.91 -13.19 15.37
N ASP A 331 -0.71 -12.78 14.96
CA ASP A 331 -0.46 -12.17 13.65
C ASP A 331 -0.76 -13.11 12.48
N ALA A 332 -0.41 -14.39 12.62
CA ALA A 332 -0.70 -15.40 11.60
C ALA A 332 -2.20 -15.69 11.44
N ASN A 333 -3.03 -15.37 12.44
CA ASN A 333 -4.45 -15.71 12.46
C ASN A 333 -5.38 -14.49 12.49
N ILE A 334 -4.86 -13.27 12.61
CA ILE A 334 -5.67 -12.03 12.66
C ILE A 334 -6.57 -11.88 11.43
N SER A 335 -6.06 -12.25 10.26
CA SER A 335 -6.80 -12.17 8.98
C SER A 335 -8.00 -13.12 8.93
N LYS A 336 -7.99 -14.19 9.74
CA LYS A 336 -9.09 -15.17 9.87
C LYS A 336 -10.22 -14.68 10.78
N VAL A 337 -9.99 -13.63 11.56
CA VAL A 337 -11.03 -13.00 12.37
C VAL A 337 -11.89 -12.13 11.45
N PRO A 338 -13.23 -12.21 11.51
CA PRO A 338 -14.10 -11.32 10.73
C PRO A 338 -13.88 -9.85 11.10
N TYR A 339 -14.06 -8.94 10.13
CA TYR A 339 -14.10 -7.50 10.41
C TYR A 339 -15.15 -7.16 11.47
N THR A 340 -14.89 -6.14 12.27
CA THR A 340 -15.77 -5.69 13.36
C THR A 340 -16.35 -4.31 13.08
N HIS A 341 -15.60 -3.45 12.39
CA HIS A 341 -16.02 -2.09 12.06
C HIS A 341 -15.74 -1.79 10.58
N PHE A 342 -16.17 -0.61 10.15
CA PHE A 342 -15.82 -0.06 8.84
C PHE A 342 -15.89 1.47 8.89
N VAL A 343 -15.01 2.14 8.15
CA VAL A 343 -15.10 3.58 7.92
C VAL A 343 -16.11 3.83 6.81
N SER A 344 -17.03 4.77 7.00
CA SER A 344 -18.10 5.05 6.04
C SER A 344 -18.61 6.48 6.07
N ILE A 345 -19.35 6.83 5.02
CA ILE A 345 -20.14 8.06 4.94
C ILE A 345 -21.63 7.67 4.86
N PRO A 346 -22.47 8.00 5.86
CA PRO A 346 -23.89 7.68 5.85
C PRO A 346 -24.68 8.46 4.80
N ILE A 347 -25.68 7.82 4.20
CA ILE A 347 -26.70 8.49 3.39
C ILE A 347 -27.92 8.72 4.28
N ALA A 348 -27.94 9.87 4.96
CA ALA A 348 -28.94 10.19 5.97
C ALA A 348 -30.20 10.89 5.43
N ASP A 349 -30.20 11.29 4.14
CA ASP A 349 -31.33 12.00 3.53
C ASP A 349 -32.59 11.13 3.48
N GLN A 350 -33.64 11.56 4.19
CA GLN A 350 -34.88 10.78 4.32
C GLN A 350 -35.64 10.61 3.00
N ALA A 351 -35.53 11.57 2.07
CA ALA A 351 -36.20 11.47 0.78
C ALA A 351 -35.52 10.41 -0.10
N VAL A 352 -34.18 10.38 -0.10
CA VAL A 352 -33.40 9.31 -0.76
C VAL A 352 -33.71 7.95 -0.13
N GLN A 353 -33.70 7.85 1.20
CA GLN A 353 -34.02 6.61 1.90
C GLN A 353 -35.44 6.09 1.58
N ARG A 354 -36.44 6.98 1.52
CA ARG A 354 -37.81 6.62 1.17
C ARG A 354 -37.91 6.05 -0.25
N LYS A 355 -37.31 6.72 -1.23
CA LYS A 355 -37.28 6.28 -2.63
C LYS A 355 -36.54 4.95 -2.82
N VAL A 356 -35.43 4.75 -2.11
CA VAL A 356 -34.74 3.45 -2.10
C VAL A 356 -35.65 2.36 -1.52
N GLY A 357 -36.36 2.65 -0.43
CA GLY A 357 -37.29 1.69 0.18
C GLY A 357 -38.48 1.34 -0.74
N GLU A 358 -39.00 2.31 -1.49
CA GLU A 358 -40.02 2.08 -2.54
C GLU A 358 -39.49 1.15 -3.63
N PHE A 359 -38.35 1.50 -4.22
CA PHE A 359 -37.69 0.66 -5.23
C PHE A 359 -37.41 -0.77 -4.73
N GLN A 360 -36.93 -0.92 -3.49
CA GLN A 360 -36.62 -2.24 -2.93
C GLN A 360 -37.89 -3.10 -2.78
N ARG A 361 -39.03 -2.52 -2.39
CA ARG A 361 -40.31 -3.25 -2.32
C ARG A 361 -40.77 -3.71 -3.70
N ASP A 362 -40.67 -2.85 -4.71
CA ASP A 362 -41.04 -3.19 -6.08
C ASP A 362 -40.12 -4.27 -6.66
N ALA A 363 -38.81 -4.15 -6.42
CA ALA A 363 -37.83 -5.14 -6.85
C ALA A 363 -38.03 -6.50 -6.16
N GLU A 364 -38.31 -6.52 -4.85
CA GLU A 364 -38.59 -7.73 -4.07
C GLU A 364 -39.86 -8.43 -4.55
N GLY A 365 -40.94 -7.69 -4.81
CA GLY A 365 -42.19 -8.24 -5.34
C GLY A 365 -42.12 -8.68 -6.81
N GLY A 366 -41.15 -8.18 -7.58
CA GLY A 366 -41.00 -8.42 -9.00
C GLY A 366 -39.72 -9.19 -9.35
N LEU A 367 -38.76 -8.46 -9.92
CA LEU A 367 -37.58 -9.02 -10.59
C LEU A 367 -36.60 -9.76 -9.67
N LEU A 368 -36.67 -9.56 -8.36
CA LEU A 368 -35.82 -10.19 -7.35
C LEU A 368 -36.57 -11.12 -6.39
N ARG A 369 -37.75 -11.64 -6.78
CA ARG A 369 -38.57 -12.56 -5.95
C ARG A 369 -37.83 -13.78 -5.37
N ALA A 370 -36.75 -14.21 -6.01
CA ALA A 370 -35.95 -15.37 -5.59
C ALA A 370 -34.93 -15.04 -4.47
N VAL A 371 -34.80 -13.75 -4.12
CA VAL A 371 -33.85 -13.23 -3.15
C VAL A 371 -34.55 -13.08 -1.80
N ALA A 372 -33.92 -13.49 -0.70
CA ALA A 372 -34.49 -13.33 0.63
C ALA A 372 -34.67 -11.84 1.00
N SER A 373 -35.74 -11.50 1.73
CA SER A 373 -35.98 -10.14 2.25
C SER A 373 -34.78 -9.57 3.03
N SER A 374 -34.03 -10.44 3.74
CA SER A 374 -32.80 -10.06 4.45
C SER A 374 -31.61 -9.63 3.57
N SER A 375 -31.78 -9.71 2.24
CA SER A 375 -30.79 -9.27 1.24
C SER A 375 -30.91 -7.78 0.95
N PHE A 376 -32.07 -7.17 1.17
CA PHE A 376 -32.31 -5.76 0.93
C PHE A 376 -31.71 -4.94 2.07
N VAL A 377 -30.79 -4.04 1.74
CA VAL A 377 -30.11 -3.17 2.71
C VAL A 377 -31.14 -2.19 3.25
N ARG A 378 -31.30 -2.12 4.57
CA ARG A 378 -32.28 -1.20 5.19
C ARG A 378 -31.99 0.25 4.78
N PRO A 379 -33.00 1.05 4.40
CA PRO A 379 -32.79 2.45 4.02
C PRO A 379 -32.03 3.29 5.05
N GLY A 380 -32.33 3.14 6.35
CA GLY A 380 -31.59 3.86 7.40
C GLY A 380 -30.10 3.49 7.48
N SER A 381 -29.70 2.35 6.92
CA SER A 381 -28.32 1.83 6.94
C SER A 381 -27.53 2.10 5.65
N LEU A 382 -28.07 2.88 4.71
CA LEU A 382 -27.38 3.23 3.47
C LEU A 382 -26.12 4.05 3.76
N HIS A 383 -25.01 3.68 3.11
CA HIS A 383 -23.72 4.32 3.31
C HIS A 383 -22.78 4.03 2.13
N ILE A 384 -21.74 4.86 2.02
CA ILE A 384 -20.55 4.60 1.21
C ILE A 384 -19.49 4.01 2.13
N THR A 385 -19.02 2.79 1.84
CA THR A 385 -17.94 2.14 2.61
C THR A 385 -16.57 2.60 2.11
N LEU A 386 -15.72 3.10 3.00
CA LEU A 386 -14.34 3.53 2.68
C LEU A 386 -13.30 2.45 2.99
N GLY A 387 -13.54 1.63 4.02
CA GLY A 387 -12.63 0.53 4.37
C GLY A 387 -13.16 -0.34 5.52
N MET A 388 -12.84 -1.63 5.48
CA MET A 388 -13.19 -2.59 6.53
C MET A 388 -12.11 -2.66 7.61
N LEU A 389 -12.51 -2.71 8.88
CA LEU A 389 -11.60 -2.64 10.04
C LEU A 389 -11.74 -3.84 10.97
N ARG A 390 -10.64 -4.29 11.57
CA ARG A 390 -10.62 -5.23 12.71
C ARG A 390 -10.16 -4.50 13.97
N LEU A 391 -11.10 -3.83 14.62
CA LEU A 391 -10.89 -3.24 15.94
C LEU A 391 -11.44 -4.24 16.94
N LEU A 392 -10.54 -4.98 17.61
CA LEU A 392 -10.90 -6.15 18.40
C LEU A 392 -10.95 -5.84 19.89
N THR A 393 -10.23 -4.80 20.32
CA THR A 393 -10.23 -4.29 21.69
C THR A 393 -10.84 -2.89 21.78
N PRO A 394 -11.29 -2.45 22.96
CA PRO A 394 -11.70 -1.06 23.18
C PRO A 394 -10.58 -0.03 22.91
N ALA A 395 -9.31 -0.42 23.12
CA ALA A 395 -8.16 0.42 22.83
C ALA A 395 -7.99 0.62 21.31
N ASP A 396 -8.15 -0.45 20.52
CA ASP A 396 -8.12 -0.35 19.05
C ASP A 396 -9.20 0.60 18.52
N VAL A 397 -10.40 0.54 19.13
CA VAL A 397 -11.51 1.45 18.80
C VAL A 397 -11.16 2.89 19.13
N ALA A 398 -10.62 3.13 20.33
CA ALA A 398 -10.24 4.47 20.77
C ALA A 398 -9.15 5.09 19.87
N GLU A 399 -8.11 4.35 19.52
CA GLU A 399 -7.05 4.83 18.63
C GLU A 399 -7.53 5.05 17.18
N ALA A 400 -8.40 4.18 16.65
CA ALA A 400 -8.99 4.41 15.33
C ALA A 400 -9.89 5.65 15.30
N VAL A 401 -10.67 5.90 16.36
CA VAL A 401 -11.49 7.11 16.50
C VAL A 401 -10.63 8.36 16.63
N LYS A 402 -9.53 8.28 17.40
CA LYS A 402 -8.54 9.35 17.51
C LYS A 402 -7.89 9.65 16.17
N LEU A 403 -7.52 8.63 15.39
CA LEU A 403 -7.05 8.80 14.01
C LEU A 403 -8.09 9.53 13.18
N LEU A 404 -9.35 9.08 13.15
CA LEU A 404 -10.40 9.75 12.37
C LEU A 404 -10.53 11.23 12.75
N LYS A 405 -10.61 11.54 14.05
CA LYS A 405 -10.70 12.90 14.58
C LYS A 405 -9.50 13.77 14.18
N SER A 406 -8.29 13.19 14.14
CA SER A 406 -7.10 13.93 13.71
C SER A 406 -7.16 14.38 12.25
N LEU A 407 -8.03 13.78 11.42
CA LEU A 407 -8.19 14.14 10.00
C LEU A 407 -9.15 15.32 9.78
N GLU A 408 -9.79 15.86 10.83
CA GLU A 408 -10.85 16.87 10.68
C GLU A 408 -10.39 18.14 9.95
N GLU A 409 -9.23 18.70 10.34
CA GLU A 409 -8.69 19.89 9.69
C GLU A 409 -8.30 19.62 8.23
N ASP A 410 -7.66 18.49 7.95
CA ASP A 410 -7.28 18.11 6.59
C ASP A 410 -8.52 17.90 5.70
N ILE A 411 -9.58 17.28 6.24
CA ILE A 411 -10.86 17.11 5.54
C ILE A 411 -11.50 18.47 5.25
N ARG A 412 -11.48 19.39 6.21
CA ARG A 412 -12.00 20.76 6.04
C ARG A 412 -11.22 21.52 4.97
N GLN A 413 -9.89 21.42 4.95
CA GLN A 413 -9.05 22.02 3.92
C GLN A 413 -9.34 21.41 2.54
N LEU A 414 -9.51 20.08 2.48
CA LEU A 414 -9.77 19.36 1.24
C LEU A 414 -11.12 19.71 0.60
N LEU A 415 -12.13 19.92 1.43
CA LEU A 415 -13.51 20.18 0.99
C LEU A 415 -13.85 21.66 0.92
N GLY A 416 -13.12 22.52 1.62
CA GLY A 416 -13.45 23.92 1.82
C GLY A 416 -14.70 24.11 2.68
N SER A 417 -15.35 25.27 2.54
CA SER A 417 -16.55 25.64 3.32
C SER A 417 -17.87 25.18 2.71
N ARG A 418 -17.86 24.66 1.47
CA ARG A 418 -19.10 24.26 0.78
C ARG A 418 -19.53 22.87 1.20
N PRO A 419 -20.84 22.63 1.40
CA PRO A 419 -21.33 21.30 1.67
C PRO A 419 -20.93 20.28 0.61
N LEU A 420 -20.68 19.04 1.03
CA LEU A 420 -20.50 17.93 0.10
C LEU A 420 -21.86 17.33 -0.26
N VAL A 421 -22.28 17.50 -1.50
CA VAL A 421 -23.61 17.11 -1.99
C VAL A 421 -23.45 16.13 -3.15
N VAL A 422 -24.14 14.99 -3.07
CA VAL A 422 -24.01 13.90 -4.04
C VAL A 422 -25.36 13.48 -4.59
N LYS A 423 -25.39 13.09 -5.86
CA LYS A 423 -26.54 12.39 -6.46
C LYS A 423 -26.40 10.89 -6.24
N ILE A 424 -27.49 10.24 -5.82
CA ILE A 424 -27.57 8.80 -5.59
C ILE A 424 -28.52 8.20 -6.63
N GLY A 425 -28.04 7.24 -7.41
CA GLY A 425 -28.79 6.66 -8.52
C GLY A 425 -27.95 5.74 -9.38
N GLN A 426 -28.33 5.57 -10.64
CA GLN A 426 -27.61 4.76 -11.63
C GLN A 426 -27.24 3.37 -11.11
N LEU A 427 -28.19 2.43 -11.18
CA LEU A 427 -27.99 1.08 -10.65
C LEU A 427 -26.89 0.35 -11.41
N ALA A 428 -26.12 -0.44 -10.68
CA ALA A 428 -25.11 -1.33 -11.24
C ALA A 428 -24.91 -2.58 -10.38
N ALA A 429 -24.34 -3.62 -10.99
CA ALA A 429 -23.88 -4.82 -10.31
C ALA A 429 -22.39 -4.69 -9.96
N MET A 430 -21.98 -5.31 -8.84
CA MET A 430 -20.58 -5.33 -8.41
C MET A 430 -19.73 -6.20 -9.34
N GLU A 431 -20.28 -7.34 -9.74
CA GLU A 431 -19.70 -8.28 -10.68
C GLU A 431 -19.77 -7.76 -12.12
N SER A 432 -18.78 -8.15 -12.94
CA SER A 432 -18.71 -7.77 -14.35
C SER A 432 -19.84 -8.35 -15.20
N ASP A 433 -20.32 -9.55 -14.83
CA ASP A 433 -21.51 -10.19 -15.41
C ASP A 433 -22.73 -9.92 -14.51
N PRO A 434 -23.66 -9.05 -14.92
CA PRO A 434 -24.86 -8.75 -14.13
C PRO A 434 -25.78 -9.97 -13.93
N ALA A 435 -25.66 -11.02 -14.74
CA ALA A 435 -26.42 -12.25 -14.55
C ALA A 435 -25.99 -13.04 -13.31
N LYS A 436 -24.81 -12.72 -12.76
CA LYS A 436 -24.21 -13.38 -11.58
C LYS A 436 -23.95 -12.38 -10.45
N ALA A 437 -24.81 -11.37 -10.32
CA ALA A 437 -24.64 -10.33 -9.33
C ALA A 437 -24.82 -10.88 -7.90
N ARG A 438 -23.91 -10.51 -7.00
CA ARG A 438 -24.06 -10.71 -5.54
C ARG A 438 -24.40 -9.42 -4.84
N VAL A 439 -23.93 -8.31 -5.39
CA VAL A 439 -24.22 -6.98 -4.85
C VAL A 439 -24.76 -6.11 -5.97
N ILE A 440 -25.94 -5.54 -5.71
CA ILE A 440 -26.56 -4.50 -6.54
C ILE A 440 -26.47 -3.20 -5.75
N TYR A 441 -25.98 -2.14 -6.39
CA TYR A 441 -25.70 -0.87 -5.74
C TYR A 441 -26.14 0.33 -6.58
N ALA A 442 -26.33 1.47 -5.94
CA ALA A 442 -26.44 2.77 -6.58
C ALA A 442 -25.07 3.47 -6.59
N ARG A 443 -24.75 4.15 -7.68
CA ARG A 443 -23.60 5.07 -7.74
C ARG A 443 -23.87 6.29 -6.87
N ALA A 444 -22.79 6.81 -6.31
CA ALA A 444 -22.75 8.11 -5.66
C ALA A 444 -21.74 8.98 -6.42
N GLU A 445 -22.21 10.10 -6.95
CA GLU A 445 -21.43 11.02 -7.77
C GLU A 445 -21.65 12.45 -7.26
N ASP A 446 -20.67 13.32 -7.45
CA ASP A 446 -20.82 14.75 -7.13
C ASP A 446 -22.05 15.32 -7.86
N PHE A 447 -22.82 16.17 -7.18
CA PHE A 447 -24.09 16.68 -7.72
C PHE A 447 -23.88 17.67 -8.89
N GLU A 448 -22.95 18.60 -8.74
CA GLU A 448 -22.66 19.64 -9.73
C GLU A 448 -21.28 19.43 -10.38
N ASP A 449 -21.12 19.87 -11.63
CA ASP A 449 -19.85 19.73 -12.36
C ASP A 449 -18.70 20.50 -11.70
N GLN A 450 -19.01 21.64 -11.06
CA GLN A 450 -18.03 22.40 -10.28
C GLN A 450 -17.52 21.66 -9.02
N ASP A 451 -18.22 20.62 -8.61
CA ASP A 451 -17.85 19.74 -7.49
C ASP A 451 -17.11 18.49 -7.92
N LYS A 452 -16.83 18.32 -9.22
CA LYS A 452 -16.27 17.09 -9.77
C LYS A 452 -15.01 16.63 -9.03
N GLY A 453 -15.09 15.41 -8.52
CA GLY A 453 -14.02 14.73 -7.81
C GLY A 453 -13.90 15.08 -6.33
N ARG A 454 -14.78 15.91 -5.74
CA ARG A 454 -14.73 16.22 -4.29
C ARG A 454 -15.02 14.97 -3.46
N LEU A 455 -16.08 14.23 -3.78
CA LEU A 455 -16.40 12.96 -3.14
C LEU A 455 -15.23 11.99 -3.26
N GLN A 456 -14.68 11.86 -4.47
CA GLN A 456 -13.56 10.96 -4.73
C GLN A 456 -12.35 11.32 -3.87
N ARG A 457 -11.91 12.59 -3.87
CA ARG A 457 -10.78 13.05 -3.08
C ARG A 457 -10.96 12.74 -1.59
N LEU A 458 -12.13 13.02 -1.02
CA LEU A 458 -12.43 12.69 0.38
C LEU A 458 -12.31 11.19 0.65
N CYS A 459 -12.98 10.37 -0.17
CA CYS A 459 -13.02 8.93 -0.01
C CYS A 459 -11.62 8.31 -0.06
N TYR A 460 -10.79 8.72 -1.02
CA TYR A 460 -9.41 8.25 -1.15
C TYR A 460 -8.52 8.77 -0.02
N PHE A 461 -8.64 10.04 0.35
CA PHE A 461 -7.85 10.63 1.45
C PHE A 461 -8.06 9.87 2.76
N VAL A 462 -9.32 9.70 3.20
CA VAL A 462 -9.61 9.01 4.46
C VAL A 462 -9.15 7.55 4.40
N ARG A 463 -9.44 6.85 3.29
CA ARG A 463 -9.02 5.45 3.13
C ARG A 463 -7.49 5.32 3.21
N ASP A 464 -6.75 6.15 2.49
CA ASP A 464 -5.28 6.13 2.48
C ASP A 464 -4.70 6.38 3.88
N ARG A 465 -5.28 7.30 4.67
CA ARG A 465 -4.85 7.52 6.06
C ARG A 465 -5.05 6.29 6.93
N PHE A 466 -6.20 5.61 6.83
CA PHE A 466 -6.44 4.37 7.57
C PHE A 466 -5.58 3.19 7.08
N ASP A 467 -5.30 3.10 5.78
CA ASP A 467 -4.44 2.07 5.18
C ASP A 467 -2.97 2.24 5.63
N ARG A 468 -2.45 3.48 5.64
CA ARG A 468 -1.08 3.78 6.09
C ARG A 468 -0.82 3.45 7.55
N GLU A 469 -1.83 3.63 8.39
CA GLU A 469 -1.80 3.26 9.81
C GLU A 469 -2.09 1.77 10.05
N GLY A 470 -2.27 0.97 8.99
CA GLY A 470 -2.42 -0.49 9.08
C GLY A 470 -3.81 -0.97 9.50
N TYR A 471 -4.82 -0.10 9.55
CA TYR A 471 -6.18 -0.47 9.94
C TYR A 471 -6.97 -1.16 8.83
N ILE A 472 -6.64 -0.86 7.57
CA ILE A 472 -7.25 -1.47 6.38
C ILE A 472 -6.25 -2.49 5.82
N ASP A 473 -6.64 -3.76 5.78
CA ASP A 473 -5.79 -4.85 5.25
C ASP A 473 -6.39 -5.49 3.98
N GLU A 474 -7.51 -4.97 3.51
CA GLU A 474 -8.17 -5.44 2.30
C GLU A 474 -7.46 -4.94 1.05
N LYS A 475 -7.13 -5.87 0.15
CA LYS A 475 -6.39 -5.59 -1.10
C LYS A 475 -7.24 -5.04 -2.23
N ARG A 476 -8.55 -4.89 -2.03
CA ARG A 476 -9.46 -4.42 -3.07
C ARG A 476 -9.38 -2.91 -3.22
N GLU A 477 -9.51 -2.45 -4.46
CA GLU A 477 -9.60 -1.02 -4.75
C GLU A 477 -10.91 -0.43 -4.22
N LEU A 478 -10.88 0.87 -3.93
CA LEU A 478 -12.06 1.59 -3.46
C LEU A 478 -13.02 1.84 -4.63
N LYS A 479 -14.18 1.17 -4.57
CA LYS A 479 -15.31 1.47 -5.44
C LYS A 479 -16.32 2.30 -4.67
N ILE A 480 -16.55 3.55 -5.08
CA ILE A 480 -17.52 4.44 -4.43
C ILE A 480 -18.92 4.01 -4.84
N HIS A 481 -19.68 3.47 -3.89
CA HIS A 481 -21.04 2.95 -4.13
C HIS A 481 -21.87 2.91 -2.86
N VAL A 482 -23.19 2.85 -3.02
CA VAL A 482 -24.17 2.61 -1.97
C VAL A 482 -24.84 1.26 -2.22
N SER A 483 -24.51 0.25 -1.41
CA SER A 483 -25.10 -1.09 -1.53
C SER A 483 -26.62 -1.06 -1.27
N LEU A 484 -27.42 -1.63 -2.17
CA LEU A 484 -28.88 -1.72 -2.04
C LEU A 484 -29.35 -3.16 -1.80
N VAL A 485 -28.71 -4.13 -2.46
CA VAL A 485 -29.04 -5.56 -2.33
C VAL A 485 -27.74 -6.35 -2.18
N ARG A 486 -27.71 -7.27 -1.21
CA ARG A 486 -26.66 -8.27 -1.00
C ARG A 486 -27.29 -9.65 -1.06
N ALA A 487 -27.23 -10.28 -2.24
CA ALA A 487 -28.01 -11.45 -2.60
C ALA A 487 -27.79 -12.62 -1.63
N LYS A 488 -28.90 -13.15 -1.11
CA LYS A 488 -28.98 -14.39 -0.34
C LYS A 488 -30.19 -15.20 -0.82
N PRO A 489 -30.11 -16.54 -0.82
CA PRO A 489 -31.22 -17.38 -1.25
C PRO A 489 -32.41 -17.23 -0.30
N ALA A 490 -33.63 -17.17 -0.86
CA ALA A 490 -34.85 -17.31 -0.07
C ALA A 490 -34.92 -18.70 0.58
N ARG A 491 -35.52 -18.80 1.77
CA ARG A 491 -35.70 -20.11 2.44
C ARG A 491 -36.75 -20.92 1.67
N GLY A 492 -36.37 -22.14 1.25
CA GLY A 492 -37.30 -23.12 0.68
C GLY A 492 -37.64 -22.92 -0.81
N SER A 493 -36.95 -22.04 -1.54
CA SER A 493 -37.07 -21.98 -3.00
C SER A 493 -36.18 -23.03 -3.66
N GLU A 494 -36.74 -23.82 -4.57
CA GLU A 494 -35.94 -24.49 -5.62
C GLU A 494 -35.30 -23.37 -6.44
N ALA A 495 -34.00 -23.16 -6.21
CA ALA A 495 -33.34 -21.91 -6.52
C ALA A 495 -33.33 -21.62 -8.03
N SER A 496 -33.91 -20.49 -8.44
CA SER A 496 -33.59 -19.85 -9.73
C SER A 496 -32.24 -19.09 -9.67
N GLY A 497 -31.37 -19.45 -8.72
CA GLY A 497 -30.04 -18.89 -8.52
C GLY A 497 -29.04 -20.01 -8.36
N ALA A 498 -27.88 -19.89 -9.00
CA ALA A 498 -26.83 -20.90 -8.91
C ALA A 498 -26.04 -20.73 -7.60
N GLU A 499 -25.96 -21.79 -6.78
CA GLU A 499 -24.86 -21.91 -5.82
C GLU A 499 -23.57 -22.07 -6.62
N THR A 500 -22.68 -21.09 -6.51
CA THR A 500 -21.33 -21.16 -7.10
C THR A 500 -20.30 -21.32 -5.99
N ASP A 501 -19.08 -21.71 -6.35
CA ASP A 501 -17.94 -21.87 -5.42
C ASP A 501 -17.60 -20.61 -4.60
N GLY A 502 -18.20 -19.46 -4.93
CA GLY A 502 -18.08 -18.21 -4.16
C GLY A 502 -19.38 -17.68 -3.53
N GLY A 503 -20.48 -18.43 -3.54
CA GLY A 503 -21.76 -18.07 -2.92
C GLY A 503 -22.91 -17.83 -3.89
N PHE A 504 -24.07 -17.46 -3.34
CA PHE A 504 -25.31 -17.24 -4.08
C PHE A 504 -25.27 -15.98 -4.95
N THR A 505 -25.80 -16.10 -6.17
CA THR A 505 -25.87 -14.99 -7.15
C THR A 505 -27.29 -14.85 -7.69
N VAL A 506 -27.66 -13.64 -8.11
CA VAL A 506 -28.93 -13.33 -8.78
C VAL A 506 -28.68 -12.69 -10.15
N ASN A 507 -29.58 -12.96 -11.10
CA ASN A 507 -29.57 -12.29 -12.38
C ASN A 507 -30.16 -10.88 -12.25
N ALA A 508 -29.28 -9.88 -12.11
CA ALA A 508 -29.66 -8.47 -12.02
C ALA A 508 -29.87 -7.82 -13.41
N ALA A 509 -29.58 -8.49 -14.53
CA ALA A 509 -29.67 -7.87 -15.85
C ALA A 509 -31.06 -7.31 -16.20
N PRO A 510 -32.19 -7.99 -15.90
CA PRO A 510 -33.53 -7.40 -16.10
C PRO A 510 -33.74 -6.14 -15.27
N LEU A 511 -33.34 -6.17 -13.98
CA LEU A 511 -33.47 -5.05 -13.05
C LEU A 511 -32.65 -3.84 -13.53
N LEU A 512 -31.43 -4.07 -14.04
CA LEU A 512 -30.59 -3.00 -14.57
C LEU A 512 -31.11 -2.45 -15.91
N ARG A 513 -31.80 -3.24 -16.73
CA ARG A 513 -32.44 -2.72 -17.94
C ARG A 513 -33.63 -1.81 -17.62
N GLU A 514 -34.41 -2.18 -16.62
CA GLU A 514 -35.62 -1.43 -16.25
C GLU A 514 -35.31 -0.22 -15.37
N PHE A 515 -34.47 -0.39 -14.35
CA PHE A 515 -34.20 0.64 -13.32
C PHE A 515 -32.77 1.18 -13.38
N GLY A 516 -31.98 0.83 -14.41
CA GLY A 516 -30.56 1.21 -14.52
C GLY A 516 -30.31 2.71 -14.44
N ALA A 517 -31.18 3.53 -15.04
CA ALA A 517 -31.07 4.99 -15.05
C ALA A 517 -31.78 5.67 -13.85
N LEU A 518 -32.34 4.91 -12.92
CA LEU A 518 -33.13 5.45 -11.80
C LEU A 518 -32.28 6.39 -10.94
N SER A 519 -32.86 7.54 -10.59
CA SER A 519 -32.29 8.49 -9.62
C SER A 519 -33.10 8.46 -8.33
N PHE A 520 -32.42 8.17 -7.22
CA PHE A 520 -33.01 8.21 -5.88
C PHE A 520 -33.03 9.63 -5.30
N GLY A 521 -32.26 10.55 -5.88
CA GLY A 521 -32.22 11.96 -5.50
C GLY A 521 -30.84 12.42 -5.07
N VAL A 522 -30.82 13.51 -4.31
CA VAL A 522 -29.62 14.20 -3.87
C VAL A 522 -29.51 14.10 -2.36
N SER A 523 -28.30 13.89 -1.84
CA SER A 523 -28.02 13.81 -0.41
C SER A 523 -26.85 14.72 -0.07
N ARG A 524 -27.01 15.54 0.97
CA ARG A 524 -25.86 16.16 1.66
C ARG A 524 -25.17 15.09 2.51
N LEU A 525 -23.86 14.99 2.40
CA LEU A 525 -23.05 14.09 3.21
C LEU A 525 -22.60 14.84 4.47
N GLY A 526 -23.06 14.40 5.64
CA GLY A 526 -22.88 15.15 6.88
C GLY A 526 -21.67 14.75 7.72
N GLN A 527 -21.17 13.53 7.58
CA GLN A 527 -20.05 13.04 8.41
C GLN A 527 -19.35 11.82 7.80
N VAL A 528 -18.08 11.64 8.16
CA VAL A 528 -17.37 10.36 8.06
C VAL A 528 -17.42 9.70 9.43
N GLN A 529 -17.66 8.38 9.50
CA GLN A 529 -17.82 7.67 10.76
C GLN A 529 -17.13 6.30 10.78
N ILE A 530 -16.78 5.83 11.97
CA ILE A 530 -16.43 4.43 12.25
C ILE A 530 -17.69 3.71 12.73
N ALA A 531 -18.26 2.91 11.85
CA ALA A 531 -19.50 2.18 12.10
C ALA A 531 -19.25 0.76 12.60
N ARG A 532 -20.06 0.32 13.57
CA ARG A 532 -20.07 -1.04 14.10
C ARG A 532 -20.81 -1.97 13.14
N ARG A 533 -20.17 -3.06 12.71
CA ARG A 533 -20.86 -4.04 11.86
C ARG A 533 -22.02 -4.69 12.62
N PHE A 534 -23.14 -4.84 11.93
CA PHE A 534 -24.34 -5.54 12.40
C PHE A 534 -25.02 -4.94 13.64
N ARG A 535 -24.63 -3.73 14.04
CA ARG A 535 -25.20 -2.99 15.17
C ARG A 535 -25.90 -1.75 14.63
N HIS A 536 -27.16 -1.57 14.98
CA HIS A 536 -28.00 -0.52 14.43
C HIS A 536 -28.73 0.23 15.53
N THR A 537 -28.92 1.53 15.32
CA THR A 537 -29.78 2.38 16.15
C THR A 537 -31.25 2.04 15.90
N GLU A 538 -32.14 2.60 16.72
CA GLU A 538 -33.60 2.46 16.57
C GLU A 538 -34.09 2.92 15.19
N ASN A 539 -33.43 3.94 14.62
CA ASN A 539 -33.72 4.48 13.29
C ASN A 539 -33.12 3.64 12.14
N GLY A 540 -32.48 2.49 12.45
CA GLY A 540 -31.91 1.57 11.47
C GLY A 540 -30.52 1.96 10.92
N ALA A 541 -30.00 3.13 11.30
CA ALA A 541 -28.62 3.52 10.99
C ALA A 541 -27.62 2.65 11.75
N TYR A 542 -26.39 2.53 11.26
CA TYR A 542 -25.35 1.83 12.01
C TYR A 542 -24.99 2.59 13.29
N GLU A 543 -24.76 1.88 14.39
CA GLU A 543 -24.11 2.45 15.58
C GLU A 543 -22.70 2.93 15.18
N SER A 544 -22.30 4.11 15.67
CA SER A 544 -20.99 4.70 15.42
C SER A 544 -20.21 4.84 16.72
N ASP A 545 -18.92 4.49 16.69
CA ASP A 545 -17.98 4.72 17.80
C ASP A 545 -17.31 6.09 17.74
N GLY A 546 -17.40 6.77 16.60
CA GLY A 546 -16.85 8.10 16.42
C GLY A 546 -17.05 8.60 14.99
N SER A 547 -17.16 9.91 14.85
CA SER A 547 -17.33 10.57 13.56
C SER A 547 -16.61 11.91 13.51
N VAL A 548 -16.41 12.39 12.28
CA VAL A 548 -15.95 13.73 11.95
C VAL A 548 -16.99 14.38 11.05
N PRO A 549 -17.46 15.59 11.38
CA PRO A 549 -18.43 16.30 10.55
C PRO A 549 -17.81 16.71 9.21
N LEU A 550 -18.63 16.68 8.17
CA LEU A 550 -18.32 17.27 6.87
C LEU A 550 -18.95 18.68 6.79
N PRO A 551 -18.34 19.60 6.03
CA PRO A 551 -18.86 20.96 5.85
C PRO A 551 -20.30 21.02 5.29
#